data_AF-K2FYC9-F1
#
_entry.id   AF-K2FYC9-F1
#
_cell.length_a   1.000
_cell.length_b   1.000
_cell.length_c   1.000
_cell.angle_alpha   90.00
_cell.angle_beta   90.00
_cell.angle_gamma   90.00
#
_symmetry.space_group_name_H-M   'P 1'
#
loop_
_entity.id
_entity.type
_entity.pdbx_description
1 polymer ?
#
loop_
_entity_poly.entity_id
_entity_poly.type
_entity_poly.pdbx_seq_one_letter_code
_entity_poly.pdbx_strand_id
1 'polypeptide(L)'
;MAVPAHDERDFEFAKKYNLEIRQSIAPVFFGVGENAVREDKENTERSTVDVIIKHWEKDEYFGLKWKYNGWKTFVIGGIEKGESPEEAAVREAREESGYKNMKVVRRIGGEMH
;
A
#
# COMPACT_ATOMS: atom_id res chain seq x y z
N MET A 1 -15.86 3.58 12.25
CA MET A 1 -15.54 4.11 13.60
C MET A 1 -15.53 2.93 14.56
N ALA A 2 -14.37 2.34 14.80
CA ALA A 2 -14.26 1.22 15.75
C ALA A 2 -12.91 1.18 16.49
N VAL A 3 -12.01 2.14 16.25
CA VAL A 3 -10.73 2.26 16.95
C VAL A 3 -10.61 3.68 17.48
N PRO A 4 -10.59 3.89 18.81
CA PRO A 4 -10.34 5.20 19.39
C PRO A 4 -9.02 5.79 18.88
N ALA A 5 -9.05 7.05 18.44
CA ALA A 5 -7.87 7.80 18.01
C ALA A 5 -7.11 7.26 16.76
N HIS A 6 -7.82 6.69 15.79
CA HIS A 6 -7.21 6.34 14.49
C HIS A 6 -6.97 7.59 13.60
N ASP A 7 -7.90 8.53 13.65
CA ASP A 7 -7.80 9.86 13.03
C ASP A 7 -8.19 10.96 14.05
N GLU A 8 -8.00 12.23 13.68
CA GLU A 8 -8.30 13.39 14.56
C GLU A 8 -9.77 13.41 15.01
N ARG A 9 -10.70 13.00 14.14
CA ARG A 9 -12.13 12.95 14.45
C ARG A 9 -12.43 11.84 15.45
N ASP A 10 -11.82 10.66 15.29
CA ASP A 10 -11.95 9.54 16.22
C ASP A 10 -11.32 9.87 17.58
N PHE A 11 -10.25 10.65 17.61
CA PHE A 11 -9.61 11.14 18.84
C PHE A 11 -10.50 12.11 19.61
N GLU A 12 -11.06 13.12 18.94
CA GLU A 12 -11.95 14.10 19.57
C GLU A 12 -13.27 13.46 20.03
N PHE A 13 -13.79 12.48 19.27
CA PHE A 13 -14.93 11.66 19.70
C PHE A 13 -14.59 10.84 20.96
N ALA A 14 -13.44 10.16 20.98
CA ALA A 14 -13.02 9.35 22.12
C ALA A 14 -12.87 10.20 23.40
N LYS A 15 -12.27 11.39 23.30
CA LYS A 15 -12.19 12.35 24.42
C LYS A 15 -13.58 12.78 24.90
N LYS A 16 -14.46 13.16 23.97
CA LYS A 16 -15.81 13.66 24.29
C LYS A 16 -16.64 12.65 25.09
N TYR A 17 -16.52 11.36 24.76
CA TYR A 17 -17.29 10.29 25.40
C TYR A 17 -16.47 9.48 26.41
N ASN A 18 -15.27 9.96 26.79
CA ASN A 18 -14.37 9.31 27.74
C ASN A 18 -14.12 7.83 27.43
N LEU A 19 -13.91 7.53 26.15
CA LEU A 19 -13.57 6.18 25.69
C LEU A 19 -12.09 5.90 25.95
N GLU A 20 -11.77 4.67 26.36
CA GLU A 20 -10.40 4.23 26.58
C GLU A 20 -9.61 4.26 25.25
N ILE A 21 -8.56 5.08 25.18
CA ILE A 21 -7.63 5.10 24.06
C ILE A 21 -6.46 4.15 24.39
N ARG A 22 -6.45 2.98 23.78
CA ARG A 22 -5.30 2.05 23.87
C ARG A 22 -4.39 2.26 22.68
N GLN A 23 -3.12 2.57 22.96
CA GLN A 23 -2.10 2.61 21.92
C GLN A 23 -1.96 1.21 21.31
N SER A 24 -2.33 1.09 20.04
CA SER A 24 -1.99 -0.11 19.26
C SER A 24 -0.52 0.00 18.88
N ILE A 25 0.34 -0.82 19.51
CA ILE A 25 1.74 -0.92 19.11
C ILE A 25 1.78 -1.85 17.90
N ALA A 26 2.09 -1.30 16.73
CA ALA A 26 2.37 -2.12 15.55
C ALA A 26 3.64 -2.94 15.83
N PRO A 27 3.59 -4.28 15.79
CA PRO A 27 4.79 -5.09 15.96
C PRO A 27 5.76 -4.83 14.80
N VAL A 28 7.03 -4.63 15.13
CA VAL A 28 8.10 -4.54 14.13
C VAL A 28 8.58 -5.96 13.84
N PHE A 29 8.52 -6.36 12.58
CA PHE A 29 9.03 -7.64 12.12
C PHE A 29 10.34 -7.44 11.38
N PHE A 30 11.33 -8.27 11.69
CA PHE A 30 12.60 -8.32 10.97
C PHE A 30 12.63 -9.57 10.10
N GLY A 31 13.04 -9.42 8.85
CA GLY A 31 13.30 -10.56 7.98
C GLY A 31 14.48 -11.40 8.49
N VAL A 32 14.60 -12.62 7.98
CA VAL A 32 15.70 -13.55 8.29
C VAL A 32 16.37 -14.03 7.01
N GLY A 33 17.59 -14.56 7.12
CA GLY A 33 18.36 -15.06 5.98
C GLY A 33 18.65 -13.96 4.96
N GLU A 34 18.30 -14.18 3.70
CA GLU A 34 18.49 -13.20 2.62
C GLU A 34 17.66 -11.93 2.79
N ASN A 35 16.57 -11.98 3.57
CA ASN A 35 15.73 -10.82 3.89
C ASN A 35 16.10 -10.16 5.22
N ALA A 36 17.20 -10.56 5.86
CA ALA A 36 17.65 -9.95 7.10
C ALA A 36 17.98 -8.46 6.91
N VAL A 37 17.67 -7.66 7.93
CA VAL A 37 18.05 -6.24 7.92
C VAL A 37 19.56 -6.13 7.91
N ARG A 38 20.06 -5.24 7.06
CA ARG A 38 21.47 -4.96 6.92
C ARG A 38 21.89 -3.83 7.84
N GLU A 39 22.69 -4.15 8.85
CA GLU A 39 23.21 -3.17 9.82
C GLU A 39 24.12 -2.12 9.17
N ASP A 40 24.74 -2.44 8.04
CA ASP A 40 25.63 -1.54 7.30
C ASP A 40 24.88 -0.58 6.35
N LYS A 41 23.55 -0.56 6.40
CA LYS A 41 22.70 0.32 5.59
C LYS A 41 21.68 1.05 6.45
N GLU A 42 21.36 2.26 6.04
CA GLU A 42 20.26 3.02 6.63
C GLU A 42 18.91 2.49 6.12
N ASN A 43 17.93 2.47 7.02
CA ASN A 43 16.54 2.24 6.64
C ASN A 43 16.05 3.42 5.82
N THR A 44 15.26 3.14 4.79
CA THR A 44 14.66 4.17 3.94
C THR A 44 13.15 4.12 4.02
N GLU A 45 12.54 5.30 4.06
CA GLU A 45 11.12 5.45 3.83
C GLU A 45 10.87 5.64 2.34
N ARG A 46 9.85 4.96 1.81
CA ARG A 46 9.47 5.08 0.41
C ARG A 46 7.95 5.16 0.29
N SER A 47 7.48 6.10 -0.51
CA SER A 47 6.08 6.13 -0.92
C SER A 47 5.88 5.13 -2.05
N THR A 48 4.78 4.39 -1.98
CA THR A 48 4.44 3.37 -2.98
C THR A 48 2.99 3.51 -3.40
N VAL A 49 2.66 2.95 -4.56
CA VAL A 49 1.30 2.81 -5.06
C VAL A 49 0.94 1.35 -5.14
N ASP A 50 -0.32 1.04 -4.84
CA ASP A 50 -0.93 -0.26 -5.08
C ASP A 50 -2.00 -0.12 -6.17
N VAL A 51 -1.86 -0.89 -7.25
CA VAL A 51 -2.64 -0.71 -8.47
C VAL A 51 -3.54 -1.91 -8.74
N ILE A 52 -4.83 -1.65 -8.71
CA ILE A 52 -5.87 -2.63 -9.02
C ILE A 52 -6.25 -2.50 -10.49
N ILE A 53 -5.94 -3.53 -11.28
CA ILE A 53 -6.34 -3.61 -12.69
C ILE A 53 -7.54 -4.56 -12.79
N LYS A 54 -8.69 -4.02 -13.20
CA LYS A 54 -9.91 -4.79 -13.46
C LYS A 54 -10.02 -5.14 -14.93
N HIS A 55 -10.46 -6.35 -15.25
CA HIS A 55 -10.86 -6.72 -16.60
C HIS A 55 -12.01 -5.81 -17.09
N TRP A 56 -12.00 -5.42 -18.36
CA TRP A 56 -12.96 -4.42 -18.89
C TRP A 56 -14.42 -4.90 -18.90
N GLU A 57 -14.64 -6.21 -19.11
CA GLU A 57 -15.99 -6.80 -19.17
C GLU A 57 -16.33 -7.73 -18.00
N LYS A 58 -15.38 -8.52 -17.51
CA LYS A 58 -15.59 -9.54 -16.48
C LYS A 58 -15.33 -8.99 -15.08
N ASP A 59 -15.90 -9.65 -14.08
CA ASP A 59 -15.56 -9.40 -12.67
C ASP A 59 -14.27 -10.13 -12.26
N GLU A 60 -13.20 -9.83 -12.98
CA GLU A 60 -11.87 -10.42 -12.81
C GLU A 60 -10.83 -9.32 -12.59
N TYR A 61 -9.79 -9.64 -11.83
CA TYR A 61 -8.74 -8.70 -11.42
C TYR A 61 -7.37 -9.30 -11.67
N PHE A 62 -6.44 -8.47 -12.15
CA PHE A 62 -5.06 -8.86 -12.35
C PHE A 62 -4.34 -9.00 -11.01
N GLY A 63 -3.59 -10.09 -10.83
CA GLY A 63 -2.76 -10.31 -9.66
C GLY A 63 -1.40 -10.88 -10.06
N LEU A 64 -0.36 -10.41 -9.38
CA LEU A 64 1.00 -10.90 -9.51
C LEU A 64 1.18 -12.15 -8.64
N LYS A 65 1.77 -13.19 -9.21
CA LYS A 65 2.21 -14.38 -8.49
C LYS A 65 3.73 -14.39 -8.46
N TRP A 66 4.30 -14.11 -7.28
CA TRP A 66 5.73 -14.03 -7.10
C TRP A 66 6.37 -15.42 -7.00
N LYS A 67 7.50 -15.61 -7.68
CA LYS A 67 8.14 -16.93 -7.84
C LYS A 67 8.77 -17.47 -6.56
N TYR A 68 9.36 -16.60 -5.74
CA TYR A 68 10.27 -17.02 -4.66
C TYR A 68 9.62 -17.06 -3.27
N ASN A 69 8.71 -16.14 -3.00
CA ASN A 69 8.06 -15.95 -1.70
C ASN A 69 6.61 -16.48 -1.68
N GLY A 70 6.10 -17.00 -2.80
CA GLY A 70 4.76 -17.59 -2.90
C GLY A 70 3.63 -16.57 -2.73
N TRP A 71 3.96 -15.27 -2.74
CA TRP A 71 3.01 -14.20 -2.52
C TRP A 71 2.12 -13.98 -3.75
N LYS A 72 0.90 -13.55 -3.46
CA LYS A 72 -0.04 -13.05 -4.47
C LYS A 72 -0.43 -11.65 -4.08
N THR A 73 -0.14 -10.69 -4.94
CA THR A 73 -0.38 -9.27 -4.68
C THR A 73 -1.03 -8.63 -5.89
N PHE A 74 -1.52 -7.41 -5.72
CA PHE A 74 -1.71 -6.49 -6.84
C PHE A 74 -0.35 -5.94 -7.30
N VAL A 75 -0.38 -5.04 -8.29
CA VAL A 75 0.82 -4.37 -8.79
C VAL A 75 1.23 -3.30 -7.78
N ILE A 76 2.40 -3.45 -7.17
CA ILE A 76 2.92 -2.51 -6.16
C ILE A 76 4.23 -1.95 -6.67
N GLY A 77 4.37 -0.63 -6.62
CA GLY A 77 5.53 0.06 -7.17
C GLY A 77 5.93 1.29 -6.37
N GLY A 78 7.19 1.69 -6.51
CA GLY A 78 7.71 2.90 -5.89
C GLY A 78 7.28 4.14 -6.67
N ILE A 79 7.00 5.23 -5.95
CA ILE A 79 6.81 6.54 -6.58
C ILE A 79 8.20 7.16 -6.79
N GLU A 80 8.55 7.49 -8.03
CA GLU A 80 9.82 8.12 -8.34
C GLU A 80 9.83 9.63 -8.05
N LYS A 81 11.02 10.23 -7.97
CA LYS A 81 11.15 11.66 -7.67
C LYS A 81 10.50 12.51 -8.76
N GLY A 82 9.51 13.30 -8.36
CA GLY A 82 8.78 14.19 -9.27
C GLY A 82 7.58 13.53 -9.96
N GLU A 83 7.31 12.26 -9.65
CA GLU A 83 6.15 11.53 -10.16
C GLU A 83 4.95 11.74 -9.23
N SER A 84 3.77 11.96 -9.80
CA SER A 84 2.51 11.88 -9.05
C SER A 84 2.14 10.42 -8.76
N PRO A 85 1.36 10.13 -7.70
CA PRO A 85 0.87 8.77 -7.46
C PRO A 85 0.15 8.15 -8.66
N GLU A 86 -0.60 8.96 -9.41
CA GLU A 86 -1.32 8.52 -10.60
C GLU A 86 -0.38 8.16 -11.77
N GLU A 87 0.69 8.93 -11.98
CA GLU A 87 1.71 8.63 -12.99
C GLU A 87 2.45 7.34 -12.65
N ALA A 88 2.87 7.19 -11.39
CA ALA A 88 3.50 5.98 -10.87
C ALA A 88 2.61 4.76 -11.08
N ALA A 89 1.32 4.87 -10.73
CA ALA A 89 0.36 3.78 -10.88
C ALA A 89 0.21 3.33 -12.34
N VAL A 90 0.18 4.28 -13.28
CA VAL A 90 0.07 3.96 -14.72
C VAL A 90 1.36 3.34 -15.25
N ARG A 91 2.53 3.83 -14.83
CA ARG A 91 3.84 3.27 -15.21
C ARG A 91 3.98 1.84 -14.71
N GLU A 92 3.81 1.62 -13.41
CA GLU A 92 3.94 0.31 -12.76
C GLU A 92 2.95 -0.71 -13.36
N ALA A 93 1.70 -0.31 -13.57
CA ALA A 93 0.72 -1.17 -14.22
C ALA A 93 1.15 -1.60 -15.63
N ARG A 94 1.78 -0.71 -16.41
CA ARG A 94 2.28 -1.05 -17.76
C ARG A 94 3.49 -1.98 -17.70
N GLU A 95 4.43 -1.71 -16.80
CA GLU A 95 5.68 -2.46 -16.65
C GLU A 95 5.41 -3.89 -16.18
N GLU A 96 4.56 -4.06 -15.16
CA GLU A 96 4.31 -5.36 -14.52
C GLU A 96 3.26 -6.21 -15.25
N SER A 97 2.26 -5.60 -15.91
CA SER A 97 1.22 -6.35 -16.63
C SER A 97 1.48 -6.49 -18.14
N GLY A 98 2.26 -5.57 -18.73
CA GLY A 98 2.41 -5.44 -20.19
C GLY A 98 1.20 -4.83 -20.90
N TYR A 99 0.12 -4.48 -20.20
CA TYR A 99 -1.05 -3.84 -20.81
C TYR A 99 -0.77 -2.38 -21.19
N LYS A 100 -1.19 -2.00 -22.40
CA LYS A 100 -0.87 -0.66 -22.96
C LYS A 100 -2.04 0.32 -22.92
N ASN A 101 -3.27 -0.19 -23.04
CA ASN A 101 -4.47 0.61 -23.27
C ASN A 101 -5.43 0.57 -22.06
N MET A 102 -4.90 0.87 -20.87
CA MET A 102 -5.69 0.92 -19.64
C MET A 102 -6.39 2.28 -19.50
N LYS A 103 -7.57 2.27 -18.88
CA LYS A 103 -8.30 3.48 -18.49
C LYS A 103 -8.10 3.74 -17.01
N VAL A 104 -7.60 4.92 -16.65
CA VAL A 104 -7.57 5.38 -15.25
C VAL A 104 -9.01 5.70 -14.83
N VAL A 105 -9.52 4.99 -13.83
CA VAL A 105 -10.91 5.13 -13.38
C VAL A 105 -11.01 6.09 -12.20
N ARG A 106 -10.27 5.81 -11.12
CA ARG A 106 -10.27 6.60 -9.88
C ARG A 106 -9.15 6.14 -8.95
N ARG A 107 -8.77 7.02 -8.02
CA ARG A 107 -8.06 6.66 -6.79
C ARG A 107 -9.05 6.11 -5.77
N ILE A 108 -8.66 5.06 -5.03
CA ILE A 108 -9.46 4.47 -3.95
C ILE A 108 -8.64 4.60 -2.67
N GLY A 109 -9.25 5.12 -1.61
CA GLY A 109 -8.57 5.30 -0.33
C GLY A 109 -7.57 6.46 -0.30
N GLY A 110 -6.84 6.56 0.81
CA GLY A 110 -5.79 7.52 1.07
C GLY A 110 -4.44 6.85 1.30
N GLU A 111 -3.48 7.60 1.80
CA GLU A 111 -2.23 7.03 2.30
C GLU A 111 -2.52 6.10 3.49
N MET A 112 -1.86 4.95 3.50
CA MET A 112 -1.95 3.95 4.58
C MET A 112 -0.53 3.72 5.11
N HIS A 113 -0.36 3.78 6.43
CA HIS A 113 0.90 3.57 7.14
C HIS A 113 0.91 2.23 7.88
#